data_AF-A0A853IKW6-F1
#
_entry.id   AF-A0A853IKW6-F1
#
_cell.length_a   1.000
_cell.length_b   1.000
_cell.length_c   1.000
_cell.angle_alpha   90.00
_cell.angle_beta   90.00
_cell.angle_gamma   90.00
#
_symmetry.space_group_name_H-M   'P 1'
#
loop_
_entity.id
_entity.type
_entity.pdbx_description
1 polymer ?
#
loop_
_entity_poly.entity_id
_entity_poly.type
_entity_poly.pdbx_seq_one_letter_code
_entity_poly.pdbx_strand_id
1 'polypeptide(L)'
;MLTVTRRVGESLKIGDYRLILRARTVGGVTLTTIHRGHLSIKEVEFGHPFKLDHEITVYSYPSNRESLSKSMGQAKLSVSAPKHVIILRDETETDFKRSNNQTYFGVVT
;
A
#
# COMPACT_ATOMS: atom_id res chain seq x y z
N MET A 1 -12.77 4.87 -7.01
CA MET A 1 -11.31 5.10 -6.96
C MET A 1 -10.97 5.59 -5.56
N LEU A 2 -9.95 5.00 -4.93
CA LEU A 2 -9.45 5.39 -3.60
C LEU A 2 -7.99 5.83 -3.72
N THR A 3 -7.64 7.00 -3.18
CA THR A 3 -6.26 7.48 -3.13
C THR A 3 -5.76 7.52 -1.69
N VAL A 4 -4.61 6.89 -1.44
CA VAL A 4 -3.97 6.85 -0.13
C VAL A 4 -2.50 7.21 -0.24
N THR A 5 -1.94 7.89 0.76
CA THR A 5 -0.49 8.13 0.84
C THR A 5 0.14 6.98 1.62
N ARG A 6 1.15 6.32 1.05
CA ARG A 6 1.92 5.25 1.69
C ARG A 6 3.38 5.64 1.85
N ARG A 7 3.97 5.25 2.97
CA ARG A 7 5.41 5.31 3.24
C ARG A 7 6.10 4.03 2.79
N VAL A 8 7.40 4.09 2.55
CA VAL A 8 8.22 2.91 2.30
C VAL A 8 8.07 1.95 3.48
N GLY A 9 7.77 0.68 3.17
CA GLY A 9 7.44 -0.38 4.12
C GLY A 9 5.95 -0.52 4.42
N GLU A 10 5.12 0.50 4.14
CA GLU A 10 3.67 0.40 4.36
C GLU A 10 2.98 -0.38 3.25
N SER A 11 1.96 -1.12 3.67
CA SER A 11 1.13 -1.98 2.83
C SER A 11 -0.29 -1.45 2.64
N LEU A 12 -0.88 -1.91 1.55
CA LEU A 12 -2.29 -1.75 1.22
C LEU A 12 -2.82 -3.11 0.76
N LYS A 13 -3.87 -3.59 1.41
CA LYS A 13 -4.60 -4.79 1.00
C LYS A 13 -5.69 -4.39 0.00
N ILE A 14 -5.75 -5.08 -1.13
CA ILE A 14 -6.68 -4.83 -2.24
C ILE A 14 -7.26 -6.18 -2.65
N GLY A 15 -8.43 -6.53 -2.12
CA GLY A 15 -8.97 -7.89 -2.24
C GLY A 15 -7.98 -8.93 -1.69
N ASP A 16 -7.55 -9.85 -2.54
CA ASP A 16 -6.56 -10.90 -2.23
C ASP A 16 -5.10 -10.47 -2.44
N TYR A 17 -4.88 -9.26 -2.94
CA TYR A 17 -3.55 -8.71 -3.16
C TYR A 17 -3.09 -7.94 -1.93
N ARG A 18 -1.80 -8.06 -1.61
CA ARG A 18 -1.10 -7.13 -0.71
C ARG A 18 -0.04 -6.38 -1.50
N LEU A 19 -0.17 -5.07 -1.52
CA LEU A 19 0.75 -4.16 -2.19
C LEU A 19 1.59 -3.44 -1.15
N ILE A 20 2.91 -3.51 -1.25
CA ILE A 20 3.84 -2.87 -0.31
C ILE A 20 4.65 -1.84 -1.09
N LEU A 21 4.71 -0.60 -0.59
CA LEU A 21 5.62 0.40 -1.14
C LEU A 21 7.04 0.06 -0.69
N ARG A 22 7.87 -0.44 -1.59
CA ARG A 22 9.24 -0.90 -1.27
C ARG A 22 10.26 0.22 -1.36
N ALA A 23 10.12 1.09 -2.35
CA ALA A 23 11.02 2.21 -2.55
C ALA A 23 10.31 3.32 -3.33
N ARG A 24 10.85 4.53 -3.25
CA ARG A 24 10.43 5.67 -4.05
C ARG A 24 11.65 6.34 -4.66
N THR A 25 11.62 6.54 -5.97
CA THR A 25 12.64 7.26 -6.73
C THR A 25 12.08 8.59 -7.22
N VAL A 26 12.90 9.40 -7.90
CA VAL A 26 12.43 10.67 -8.48
C VAL A 26 11.34 10.44 -9.54
N GLY A 27 11.49 9.38 -10.34
CA GLY A 27 10.60 9.07 -11.46
C GLY A 27 9.46 8.09 -11.15
N GLY A 28 9.47 7.42 -9.99
CA GLY A 28 8.45 6.41 -9.70
C GLY A 28 8.57 5.75 -8.34
N VAL A 29 8.00 4.56 -8.25
CA VAL A 29 8.01 3.72 -7.05
C VAL A 29 8.35 2.28 -7.40
N THR A 30 8.94 1.58 -6.45
CA THR A 30 9.05 0.13 -6.49
C THR A 30 7.95 -0.44 -5.59
N LEU A 31 7.12 -1.31 -6.14
CA LEU A 31 6.03 -1.97 -5.44
C LEU A 31 6.31 -3.47 -5.35
N THR A 32 6.17 -4.02 -4.16
CA THR A 32 6.08 -5.47 -3.97
C THR A 32 4.60 -5.86 -3.97
N THR A 33 4.21 -6.81 -4.80
CA THR A 33 2.87 -7.40 -4.82
C THR A 33 2.96 -8.83 -4.30
N ILE A 34 2.09 -9.17 -3.35
CA ILE A 34 1.91 -10.54 -2.85
C ILE A 34 0.50 -10.98 -3.20
N HIS A 35 0.36 -12.13 -3.85
CA HIS A 35 -0.92 -12.72 -4.20
C HIS A 35 -0.80 -14.25 -4.19
N ARG A 36 -1.65 -14.94 -3.39
CA ARG A 36 -1.67 -16.42 -3.28
C ARG A 36 -0.27 -17.03 -3.10
N GLY A 37 0.51 -16.48 -2.18
CA GLY A 37 1.88 -16.93 -1.89
C GLY A 37 2.95 -16.52 -2.92
N HIS A 38 2.57 -15.90 -4.03
CA HIS A 38 3.50 -15.42 -5.05
C HIS A 38 3.90 -13.98 -4.77
N LEU A 39 5.21 -13.72 -4.81
CA LEU A 39 5.80 -12.39 -4.64
C LEU A 39 6.32 -11.88 -6.00
N SER A 40 5.96 -10.64 -6.33
CA SER A 40 6.47 -9.94 -7.51
C SER A 40 6.93 -8.54 -7.11
N ILE A 41 8.06 -8.09 -7.65
CA ILE A 41 8.58 -6.73 -7.46
C ILE A 41 8.52 -6.04 -8.81
N LYS A 42 7.93 -4.84 -8.85
CA LYS A 42 7.79 -4.05 -10.07
C LYS A 42 8.13 -2.59 -9.81
N GLU A 43 8.84 -2.00 -10.76
CA GLU A 43 9.03 -0.56 -10.82
C GLU A 43 7.88 0.04 -11.62
N VAL A 44 7.30 1.12 -11.09
CA VAL A 44 6.15 1.81 -11.66
C VAL A 44 6.47 3.29 -11.71
N GLU A 45 6.59 3.83 -12.91
CA GLU A 45 6.77 5.25 -13.15
C GLU A 45 5.55 6.04 -12.68
N PHE A 46 5.77 7.25 -12.18
CA PHE A 46 4.69 8.12 -11.74
C PHE A 46 3.78 8.49 -12.91
N GLY A 47 2.46 8.46 -12.67
CA GLY A 47 1.46 8.73 -13.69
C GLY A 47 1.17 7.56 -14.62
N HIS A 48 1.97 6.49 -14.60
CA HIS A 48 1.72 5.29 -15.41
C HIS A 48 0.83 4.28 -14.67
N PRO A 49 -0.18 3.71 -15.36
CA PRO A 49 -1.03 2.68 -14.77
C PRO A 49 -0.27 1.38 -14.59
N PHE A 50 -0.34 0.84 -13.38
CA PHE A 50 0.09 -0.52 -13.06
C PHE A 50 -1.14 -1.42 -12.88
N LYS A 51 -1.33 -2.37 -13.79
CA LYS A 51 -2.40 -3.37 -13.69
C LYS A 51 -1.97 -4.49 -12.74
N LEU A 52 -2.71 -4.64 -11.64
CA LEU A 52 -2.57 -5.77 -10.70
C LEU A 52 -3.30 -7.01 -11.24
N ASP A 53 -4.45 -6.79 -11.85
CA ASP A 53 -5.24 -7.77 -12.58
C ASP A 53 -6.13 -7.05 -13.61
N HIS A 54 -7.03 -7.78 -14.28
CA HIS A 54 -7.97 -7.28 -15.27
C HIS A 54 -8.89 -6.18 -14.73
N GLU A 55 -9.27 -6.25 -13.46
CA GLU A 55 -10.21 -5.30 -12.83
C GLU A 55 -9.53 -4.25 -11.93
N ILE A 56 -8.26 -4.45 -11.57
CA ILE A 56 -7.57 -3.61 -10.57
C ILE A 56 -6.39 -2.89 -11.19
N THR A 57 -6.46 -1.56 -11.20
CA THR A 57 -5.37 -0.69 -11.67
C THR A 57 -4.91 0.25 -10.56
N VAL A 58 -3.59 0.35 -10.40
CA VAL A 58 -2.93 1.23 -9.44
C VAL A 58 -2.18 2.32 -10.18
N TYR A 59 -2.32 3.55 -9.71
CA TYR A 59 -1.55 4.70 -10.19
C TYR A 59 -0.70 5.22 -9.05
N SER A 60 0.58 5.49 -9.33
CA SER A 60 1.48 6.12 -8.37
C SER A 60 1.64 7.60 -8.72
N TYR A 61 1.71 8.44 -7.69
CA TYR A 61 1.99 9.86 -7.83
C TYR A 61 2.93 10.34 -6.71
N PRO A 62 3.73 11.39 -6.96
CA PRO A 62 4.54 12.01 -5.91
C PRO A 62 3.66 12.60 -4.79
N SER A 63 4.20 12.62 -3.57
CA SER A 63 3.58 13.33 -2.45
C SER A 63 4.04 14.80 -2.47
N ASN A 64 3.24 15.68 -3.08
CA ASN A 64 3.60 17.11 -3.29
C ASN A 64 3.49 18.00 -2.03
N ARG A 65 3.27 17.42 -0.83
CA ARG A 65 2.93 18.22 0.37
C ARG A 65 4.12 18.58 1.26
N GLU A 66 5.32 18.08 1.00
CA GLU A 66 6.49 18.31 1.85
C GLU A 66 7.75 18.61 1.02
N SER A 67 8.76 19.21 1.66
CA SER A 67 10.07 19.42 1.04
C SER A 67 10.59 18.12 0.41
N LEU A 68 11.26 18.21 -0.75
CA LEU A 68 11.75 17.05 -1.51
C LEU A 68 12.50 16.01 -0.63
N SER A 69 13.20 16.46 0.40
CA SER A 69 13.91 15.61 1.37
C SER A 69 12.99 14.77 2.29
N LYS A 70 11.81 15.27 2.65
CA LYS A 70 10.84 14.59 3.54
C LYS A 70 9.88 13.69 2.77
N SER A 71 9.61 14.02 1.49
CA SER A 71 8.73 13.22 0.62
C SER A 71 9.41 12.01 -0.01
N MET A 72 10.73 11.84 0.13
CA MET A 72 11.49 10.74 -0.50
C MET A 72 11.08 9.35 0.00
N GLY A 73 10.45 9.25 1.17
CA GLY A 73 9.95 8.00 1.73
C GLY A 73 8.47 7.73 1.46
N GLN A 74 7.75 8.57 0.72
CA GLN A 74 6.29 8.44 0.57
C GLN A 74 5.81 8.65 -0.87
N ALA A 75 4.72 7.98 -1.23
CA ALA A 75 4.02 8.16 -2.50
C ALA A 75 2.51 8.08 -2.31
N LYS A 76 1.76 8.75 -3.18
CA LYS A 76 0.31 8.56 -3.29
C LYS A 76 0.05 7.37 -4.21
N LEU A 77 -0.77 6.44 -3.75
CA LEU A 77 -1.26 5.31 -4.52
C LEU A 77 -2.76 5.50 -4.73
N SER A 78 -3.19 5.60 -5.98
CA SER A 78 -4.60 5.65 -6.36
C SER A 78 -5.00 4.30 -6.94
N VAL A 79 -5.98 3.66 -6.32
CA VAL A 79 -6.47 2.34 -6.72
C VAL A 79 -7.85 2.50 -7.36
N SER A 80 -7.96 2.03 -8.60
CA SER A 80 -9.21 1.85 -9.31
C SER A 80 -9.56 0.38 -9.31
N ALA A 81 -10.68 0.04 -8.67
CA ALA A 81 -11.22 -1.31 -8.58
C ALA A 81 -12.76 -1.26 -8.50
N PRO A 82 -13.47 -2.35 -8.85
CA PRO A 82 -14.91 -2.47 -8.66
C PRO A 82 -15.31 -2.37 -7.18
N LYS A 83 -16.58 -2.04 -6.91
CA LYS A 83 -17.10 -1.86 -5.54
C LYS A 83 -17.04 -3.10 -4.65
N HIS A 84 -16.99 -4.30 -5.24
CA HIS A 84 -16.91 -5.56 -4.50
C HIS A 84 -15.48 -5.85 -4.00
N VAL A 85 -14.46 -5.18 -4.54
CA VAL A 85 -13.06 -5.32 -4.10
C VAL A 85 -12.84 -4.42 -2.90
N ILE A 86 -12.60 -5.02 -1.74
CA ILE A 86 -12.35 -4.29 -0.50
C ILE A 86 -10.90 -3.79 -0.51
N ILE A 87 -10.70 -2.51 -0.20
CA ILE A 87 -9.38 -1.89 -0.08
C ILE A 87 -9.17 -1.46 1.37
N LEU A 88 -8.15 -2.01 2.03
CA LEU A 88 -7.87 -1.77 3.44
C LEU A 88 -6.42 -1.34 3.63
N ARG A 89 -6.22 -0.38 4.54
CA ARG A 89 -4.89 -0.02 5.02
C ARG A 89 -4.51 -0.98 6.15
N ASP A 90 -3.28 -1.50 6.17
CA ASP A 90 -2.90 -2.50 7.18
C ASP A 90 -2.98 -1.95 8.62
N GLU A 91 -2.79 -0.64 8.83
CA GLU A 91 -3.04 -0.01 10.14
C GLU A 91 -4.51 -0.14 10.57
N THR A 92 -5.45 0.01 9.63
CA THR A 92 -6.88 -0.14 9.93
C THR A 92 -7.30 -1.61 10.12
N GLU A 93 -6.58 -2.57 9.53
CA GLU A 93 -6.81 -4.00 9.79
C GLU A 93 -6.34 -4.38 11.22
N THR A 94 -5.19 -3.85 11.64
CA THR A 94 -4.63 -4.12 12.97
C THR A 94 -5.47 -3.50 14.10
N ASP A 95 -5.97 -2.28 13.90
CA ASP A 95 -6.83 -1.61 14.87
C ASP A 95 -8.21 -2.30 15.01
N PHE A 96 -8.77 -2.80 13.90
CA PHE A 96 -10.02 -3.58 13.94
C PHE A 96 -9.82 -4.93 14.66
N LYS A 97 -8.66 -5.58 14.50
CA LYS A 97 -8.33 -6.81 15.21
C LYS A 97 -8.04 -6.58 16.70
N ARG A 98 -7.51 -5.42 17.08
CA ARG A 98 -7.35 -5.04 18.51
C ARG A 98 -8.67 -4.75 19.21
N SER A 99 -9.70 -4.34 18.47
CA SER A 99 -11.03 -4.05 19.03
C SER A 99 -11.83 -5.29 19.44
N ASN A 100 -11.42 -6.49 19.05
CA ASN A 100 -12.04 -7.76 19.45
C ASN A 100 -11.01 -8.64 20.18
N ASN A 101 -10.86 -8.41 21.49
CA ASN A 101 -10.16 -9.23 22.49
C ASN A 101 -8.71 -9.64 22.19
N GLN A 102 -7.77 -9.06 22.95
CA GLN A 102 -6.94 -9.83 23.89
C GLN A 102 -6.00 -8.92 24.70
N THR A 103 -6.32 -8.79 25.98
CA THR A 103 -5.42 -8.33 27.03
C THR A 103 -4.34 -9.40 27.24
N TYR A 104 -3.19 -9.26 26.59
CA TYR A 104 -1.98 -9.95 27.05
C TYR A 104 -1.23 -9.02 28.00
N PHE A 105 -1.46 -9.21 29.31
CA PHE A 105 -0.48 -8.80 30.32
C PHE A 105 0.76 -9.66 30.13
N GLY A 106 1.78 -9.11 29.48
CA GLY A 106 3.12 -9.67 29.50
C GLY A 106 3.69 -9.50 30.90
N VAL A 107 3.70 -10.59 31.67
CA VAL A 107 4.58 -10.73 32.85
C VAL A 107 6.00 -10.77 32.31
N VAL A 108 6.83 -9.81 32.72
CA VAL A 108 8.28 -9.91 32.61
C VAL A 108 8.76 -10.54 33.92
N THR A 109 9.20 -11.80 33.87
CA THR A 109 10.12 -12.37 34.86
C THR A 109 11.54 -12.11 34.42
#